data_AF-A0A6P1AH19-F1
#
_entry.id   AF-A0A6P1AH19-F1
#
_cell.length_a   1.000
_cell.length_b   1.000
_cell.length_c   1.000
_cell.angle_alpha   90.00
_cell.angle_beta   90.00
_cell.angle_gamma   90.00
#
_symmetry.space_group_name_H-M   'P 1'
#
loop_
_entity.id
_entity.type
_entity.pdbx_description
1 polymer ?
#
loop_
_entity_poly.entity_id
_entity_poly.type
_entity_poly.pdbx_seq_one_letter_code
_entity_poly.pdbx_strand_id
1 'polypeptide(L)'
;TSQNCSNCGEKVEKSLSTRTHVCHHCRFVCDRDWNAAINILQKALYIVGRTKIYASGETSSWLVGEILLANEDSLNEESTSL
;
A
#
# COMPACT_ATOMS: atom_id res chain seq x y z
N THR A 1 -10.82 -3.25 -6.63
CA THR A 1 -9.64 -2.85 -7.42
C THR A 1 -8.87 -1.77 -6.68
N SER A 2 -7.55 -1.64 -6.89
CA SER A 2 -6.71 -0.71 -6.12
C SER A 2 -7.27 0.72 -6.13
N GLN A 3 -7.62 1.22 -4.95
CA GLN A 3 -8.05 2.61 -4.75
C GLN A 3 -6.85 3.56 -4.75
N ASN A 4 -5.67 3.08 -4.34
CA ASN A 4 -4.47 3.90 -4.28
C ASN A 4 -3.95 4.21 -5.69
N CYS A 5 -3.60 5.48 -5.90
CA CYS A 5 -2.91 5.92 -7.10
C CYS A 5 -1.47 5.38 -7.08
N SER A 6 -1.08 4.64 -8.12
CA SER A 6 0.28 4.10 -8.23
C SER A 6 1.35 5.19 -8.42
N ASN A 7 0.95 6.41 -8.78
CA ASN A 7 1.85 7.54 -9.02
C ASN A 7 2.11 8.37 -7.75
N CYS A 8 1.08 8.63 -6.93
CA CYS A 8 1.20 9.50 -5.76
C CYS A 8 0.76 8.88 -4.43
N GLY A 9 0.31 7.62 -4.42
CA GLY A 9 -0.13 6.90 -3.22
C GLY A 9 -1.55 7.23 -2.74
N GLU A 10 -2.10 8.38 -3.12
CA GLU A 10 -3.38 8.88 -2.64
C GLU A 10 -4.57 7.96 -2.96
N LYS A 11 -5.53 7.88 -2.03
CA LYS A 11 -6.71 7.01 -2.17
C LYS A 11 -7.75 7.69 -3.04
N VAL A 12 -8.14 7.04 -4.13
CA VAL A 12 -9.19 7.50 -5.04
C VAL A 12 -10.38 6.54 -4.94
N GLU A 13 -11.43 6.97 -4.26
CA GLU A 13 -12.66 6.20 -4.11
C GLU A 13 -13.43 6.10 -5.43
N LYS A 14 -13.88 4.89 -5.75
CA LYS A 14 -14.63 4.55 -6.97
C LYS A 14 -15.21 3.15 -6.85
N SER A 15 -16.27 2.89 -7.62
CA SER A 15 -16.88 1.58 -7.72
C SER A 15 -16.05 0.62 -8.57
N LEU A 16 -16.37 -0.69 -8.48
CA LEU A 16 -15.83 -1.72 -9.38
C LEU A 16 -16.32 -1.59 -10.83
N SER A 17 -17.33 -0.76 -11.11
CA SER A 17 -17.79 -0.51 -12.48
C SER A 17 -16.94 0.55 -13.21
N THR A 18 -16.30 1.46 -12.47
CA THR A 18 -15.38 2.44 -13.06
C THR A 18 -14.14 1.74 -13.58
N ARG A 19 -13.86 1.82 -14.88
CA ARG A 19 -12.68 1.19 -15.54
C ARG A 19 -11.48 2.10 -15.67
N THR A 20 -11.68 3.42 -15.67
CA THR A 20 -10.58 4.40 -15.75
C THR A 20 -10.16 4.85 -14.36
N HIS A 21 -8.87 4.79 -14.06
CA HIS A 21 -8.28 5.46 -12.91
C HIS A 21 -8.00 6.92 -13.28
N VAL A 22 -8.60 7.87 -12.55
CA VAL A 22 -8.29 9.30 -12.63
C VAL A 22 -7.93 9.77 -11.23
N CYS A 23 -6.70 10.24 -11.03
CA CYS A 23 -6.27 10.80 -9.75
C CYS A 23 -6.37 12.33 -9.78
N HIS A 24 -7.24 12.91 -8.95
CA HIS A 24 -7.39 14.37 -8.89
C HIS A 24 -6.21 15.08 -8.19
N HIS A 25 -5.38 14.34 -7.45
CA HIS A 25 -4.25 14.89 -6.71
C HIS A 25 -3.00 15.07 -7.59
N CYS A 26 -2.67 14.06 -8.40
CA CYS A 26 -1.49 14.11 -9.28
C CYS A 26 -1.82 14.15 -10.78
N ARG A 27 -3.11 14.15 -11.15
CA ARG A 27 -3.61 14.14 -12.54
C ARG A 27 -3.24 12.90 -13.35
N PHE A 28 -2.81 11.82 -12.70
CA PHE A 28 -2.51 10.56 -13.38
C PHE A 28 -3.79 9.89 -13.88
N VAL A 29 -3.78 9.48 -15.16
CA VAL A 29 -4.91 8.80 -15.82
C VAL A 29 -4.42 7.54 -16.50
N CYS A 30 -5.04 6.40 -16.19
CA CYS A 30 -4.78 5.12 -16.85
C CYS A 30 -5.94 4.14 -16.65
N ASP A 31 -5.84 2.94 -17.20
CA ASP A 31 -6.76 1.86 -16.86
C ASP A 31 -6.61 1.45 -15.39
N ARG A 32 -7.74 1.11 -14.76
CA ARG A 32 -7.80 0.76 -13.34
C ARG A 32 -7.04 -0.54 -13.03
N ASP A 33 -7.10 -1.53 -13.91
CA ASP A 33 -6.44 -2.82 -13.70
C ASP A 33 -4.91 -2.65 -13.92
N TRP A 34 -4.50 -1.77 -14.84
CA TRP A 34 -3.10 -1.33 -14.97
C TRP A 34 -2.58 -0.63 -13.71
N ASN A 35 -3.31 0.34 -13.16
CA ASN A 35 -2.96 0.98 -11.87
C ASN A 35 -2.84 -0.05 -10.73
N ALA A 36 -3.71 -1.07 -10.72
CA ALA A 36 -3.65 -2.13 -9.72
C ALA A 36 -2.38 -3.01 -9.88
N ALA A 37 -2.02 -3.36 -11.11
CA ALA A 37 -0.80 -4.13 -11.40
C ALA A 37 0.46 -3.41 -10.92
N ILE A 38 0.57 -2.09 -11.15
CA ILE A 38 1.71 -1.30 -10.66
C ILE A 38 1.79 -1.32 -9.13
N ASN A 39 0.66 -1.13 -8.43
CA ASN A 39 0.63 -1.18 -6.97
C ASN A 39 1.06 -2.56 -6.43
N ILE A 40 0.66 -3.65 -7.09
CA ILE A 40 1.07 -5.01 -6.72
C ILE A 40 2.58 -5.17 -6.91
N LEU A 41 3.12 -4.73 -8.05
CA LEU A 41 4.56 -4.77 -8.33
C LEU A 41 5.36 -3.98 -7.28
N GLN A 42 4.94 -2.75 -6.96
CA GLN A 42 5.58 -1.91 -5.94
C GLN A 42 5.59 -2.59 -4.56
N LYS A 43 4.48 -3.21 -4.15
CA LYS A 43 4.41 -3.98 -2.89
C LYS A 43 5.33 -5.20 -2.91
N ALA A 44 5.36 -5.95 -4.01
CA ALA A 44 6.23 -7.11 -4.15
C ALA A 44 7.71 -6.72 -4.04
N LEU A 45 8.12 -5.65 -4.75
CA LEU A 45 9.49 -5.14 -4.69
C LEU A 45 9.86 -4.62 -3.29
N TYR A 46 8.94 -3.96 -2.60
CA TYR A 46 9.14 -3.52 -1.21
C TYR A 46 9.42 -4.70 -0.26
N ILE A 47 8.72 -5.82 -0.43
CA ILE A 47 8.94 -7.03 0.37
C ILE A 47 10.31 -7.66 0.04
N VAL A 48 10.64 -7.78 -1.25
CA VAL A 48 11.92 -8.39 -1.68
C VAL A 48 13.10 -7.57 -1.18
N GLY A 49 13.05 -6.24 -1.24
CA GLY A 49 14.11 -5.36 -0.71
C GLY A 49 14.30 -5.43 0.81
N ARG A 50 13.28 -5.88 1.55
CA ARG A 50 13.31 -6.06 3.01
C ARG A 50 13.58 -7.50 3.44
N THR A 51 13.52 -8.44 2.52
CA THR A 51 13.81 -9.84 2.81
C THR A 51 15.31 -9.96 3.02
N LYS A 52 15.75 -9.98 4.29
CA LYS A 52 17.02 -10.62 4.63
C LYS A 52 16.86 -12.07 4.18
N ILE A 53 17.44 -12.41 3.04
CA ILE A 53 17.60 -13.79 2.59
C ILE A 53 18.43 -14.50 3.66
N TYR A 54 17.77 -15.09 4.65
CA TYR A 54 18.38 -16.09 5.50
C TYR A 54 18.64 -17.28 4.58
N ALA A 55 19.87 -17.41 4.08
CA ALA A 55 20.30 -18.48 3.19
C ALA A 55 20.29 -19.88 3.87
N SER A 56 19.52 -20.05 4.95
CA SER A 56 19.48 -21.24 5.79
C SER A 56 18.04 -21.56 6.18
N GLY A 57 17.22 -21.98 5.22
CA GLY A 57 16.28 -23.09 5.38
C GLY A 57 15.16 -23.07 6.43
N GLU A 58 14.83 -21.99 7.13
CA GLU A 58 13.68 -21.99 8.06
C GLU A 58 12.80 -20.75 7.91
N THR A 59 11.55 -20.95 7.47
CA THR A 59 10.51 -19.91 7.46
C THR A 59 9.35 -20.34 8.35
N SER A 60 9.14 -19.66 9.49
CA SER A 60 7.87 -19.74 10.20
C SER A 60 6.95 -18.60 9.76
N SER A 61 5.77 -18.98 9.26
CA SER A 61 4.73 -18.16 8.63
C SER A 61 4.10 -17.06 9.51
N TRP A 62 4.58 -16.82 10.73
CA TRP A 62 3.89 -16.00 11.74
C TRP A 62 4.58 -14.67 12.10
N LEU A 63 5.81 -14.40 11.67
CA LEU A 63 6.51 -13.15 12.03
C LEU A 63 6.14 -11.93 11.16
N VAL A 64 5.22 -12.08 10.20
CA VAL A 64 4.74 -10.96 9.37
C VAL A 64 4.02 -9.88 10.20
N GLY A 65 3.50 -10.24 11.38
CA GLY A 65 2.81 -9.31 12.28
C GLY A 65 3.72 -8.31 13.03
N GLU A 66 4.98 -8.65 13.32
CA GLU A 66 5.83 -7.80 14.17
C GLU A 66 6.46 -6.61 13.42
N ILE A 67 6.60 -6.67 12.09
CA ILE A 67 7.23 -5.58 11.32
C ILE A 67 6.30 -4.34 11.23
N LEU A 68 5.00 -4.50 11.47
CA LEU A 68 4.03 -3.40 11.40
C LEU A 68 3.99 -2.51 12.66
N LEU A 69 4.50 -2.97 13.80
CA LEU A 69 4.47 -2.21 15.06
C LEU A 69 5.58 -1.14 15.19
N ALA A 70 6.57 -1.14 14.30
CA ALA A 70 7.68 -0.19 14.36
C ALA A 70 7.40 1.16 13.69
N ASN A 71 6.18 1.40 13.17
CA ASN A 71 5.81 2.68 12.54
C ASN A 71 4.62 3.38 13.22
N GLU A 72 4.15 2.93 14.39
CA GLU A 72 3.23 3.72 15.23
C GLU A 72 4.00 4.80 16.02
N ASP A 73 4.66 5.72 15.30
CA ASP A 73 5.07 7.01 15.85
C ASP A 73 4.29 8.13 15.15
N SER A 74 2.99 8.16 15.42
CA SER A 74 2.23 9.40 15.39
C SER A 74 1.15 9.29 16.45
N LEU A 75 1.49 9.77 17.65
CA LEU A 75 0.53 10.08 18.70
C LEU A 75 -0.61 10.89 18.08
N ASN A 76 -1.77 10.26 17.91
CA ASN A 76 -3.02 10.98 17.88
C ASN A 76 -3.37 11.27 19.34
N GLU A 77 -3.49 12.53 19.71
CA GLU A 77 -4.35 12.93 20.82
C GLU A 77 -5.61 13.52 20.19
N GLU A 78 -6.69 12.75 20.16
CA GLU A 78 -8.01 13.27 19.81
C GLU A 78 -8.75 13.71 21.09
N SER A 79 -8.89 15.02 21.19
CA SER A 79 -9.97 15.86 21.76
C SER A 79 -10.93 15.31 22.82
N THR A 80 -11.17 16.10 23.87
CA THR A 80 -12.53 16.27 24.41
C THR A 80 -12.72 17.66 25.03
N SER A 81 -13.92 18.21 24.77
CA SER A 81 -14.48 19.46 25.23
C SER A 81 -14.65 19.56 26.76
N LEU A 82 -14.21 20.69 27.32
CA LEU A 82 -14.89 21.49 28.33
C LEU A 82 -14.48 22.96 28.17
#